data_AF-A0A2T4X9N3-F1
#
_entry.id   AF-A0A2T4X9N3-F1
#
_cell.length_a   1.000
_cell.length_b   1.000
_cell.length_c   1.000
_cell.angle_alpha   90.00
_cell.angle_beta   90.00
_cell.angle_gamma   90.00
#
_symmetry.space_group_name_H-M   'P 1'
#
loop_
_entity.id
_entity.type
_entity.pdbx_description
1 polymer ?
#
loop_
_entity_poly.entity_id
_entity_poly.type
_entity_poly.pdbx_seq_one_letter_code
_entity_poly.pdbx_strand_id
1 'polypeptide(L)'
;MALWSCESPTQEVVTARVEKLASSQRDKRCELANLQKQATALWDSIALELDRNLPVDMPADERYNMIHVRNTALLQMFMVFDSLAMPLQEMVQAASTKDSLLAAAMKTNHAEYQAVSNQLDSFLMVLEQHFPARYQEVALQVLALEKEDCR
;
A
#
# COMPACT_ATOMS: atom_id res chain seq x y z
N MET A 1 -31.22 -31.11 12.39
CA MET A 1 -30.98 -29.82 13.08
C MET A 1 -29.70 -29.96 13.85
N ALA A 2 -28.61 -29.32 13.39
CA ALA A 2 -27.30 -29.44 14.02
C ALA A 2 -27.24 -28.52 15.25
N LEU A 3 -26.87 -29.11 16.38
CA LEU A 3 -26.67 -28.46 17.68
C LEU A 3 -25.53 -27.46 17.57
N TRP A 4 -25.83 -26.17 17.66
CA TRP A 4 -24.82 -25.19 18.08
C TRP A 4 -24.50 -25.46 19.54
N SER A 5 -23.27 -25.91 19.82
CA SER A 5 -22.75 -25.98 21.19
C SER A 5 -22.77 -24.59 21.82
N CYS A 6 -23.40 -24.47 22.99
CA CYS A 6 -23.44 -23.25 23.81
C CYS A 6 -22.14 -23.00 24.60
N GLU A 7 -21.03 -23.66 24.28
CA GLU A 7 -19.76 -23.36 24.93
C GLU A 7 -19.18 -22.08 24.35
N SER A 8 -18.98 -21.07 25.22
CA SER A 8 -18.19 -19.89 24.87
C SER A 8 -16.87 -20.35 24.25
N PRO A 9 -16.44 -19.81 23.10
CA PRO A 9 -15.15 -20.18 22.52
C PRO A 9 -14.07 -20.05 23.59
N THR A 10 -13.12 -20.99 23.67
CA THR A 10 -12.07 -20.90 24.70
C THR A 10 -11.27 -19.62 24.52
N GLN A 11 -10.68 -19.10 25.61
CA GLN A 11 -9.89 -17.86 25.54
C GLN A 11 -8.74 -17.99 24.54
N GLU A 12 -8.12 -19.17 24.48
CA GLU A 12 -7.08 -19.52 23.52
C GLU A 12 -7.54 -19.37 22.05
N VAL A 13 -8.76 -19.82 21.71
CA VAL A 13 -9.30 -19.71 20.34
C VAL A 13 -9.58 -18.25 19.97
N VAL A 14 -10.08 -17.46 20.92
CA VAL A 14 -10.35 -16.02 20.71
C VAL A 14 -9.04 -15.27 20.50
N THR A 15 -8.06 -15.46 21.39
CA THR A 15 -6.74 -14.82 21.31
C THR A 15 -6.03 -15.18 20.01
N ALA A 16 -5.94 -16.47 19.65
CA ALA A 16 -5.27 -16.90 18.42
C ALA A 16 -5.90 -16.30 17.15
N ARG A 17 -7.23 -16.14 17.13
CA ARG A 17 -7.94 -15.53 15.99
C ARG A 17 -7.68 -14.03 15.91
N VAL A 18 -7.66 -13.34 17.03
CA VAL A 18 -7.37 -11.89 17.11
C VAL A 18 -5.94 -11.63 16.66
N GLU A 19 -4.98 -12.36 17.20
CA GLU A 19 -3.58 -12.25 16.84
C GLU A 19 -3.39 -12.45 15.33
N LYS A 20 -4.05 -13.47 14.76
CA LYS A 20 -4.00 -13.73 13.32
C LYS A 20 -4.58 -12.59 12.48
N LEU A 21 -5.75 -12.06 12.85
CA LEU A 21 -6.40 -10.97 12.09
C LEU A 21 -5.61 -9.66 12.22
N ALA A 22 -5.20 -9.29 13.43
CA ALA A 22 -4.45 -8.07 13.69
C ALA A 22 -3.04 -8.11 13.05
N SER A 23 -2.33 -9.24 13.14
CA SER A 23 -1.05 -9.42 12.44
C SER A 23 -1.21 -9.35 10.92
N SER A 24 -2.22 -10.01 10.36
CA SER A 24 -2.49 -9.92 8.92
C SER A 24 -2.82 -8.50 8.47
N GLN A 25 -3.59 -7.75 9.27
CA GLN A 25 -3.90 -6.35 8.98
C GLN A 25 -2.62 -5.48 9.02
N ARG A 26 -1.77 -5.68 10.02
CA ARG A 26 -0.47 -5.02 10.15
C ARG A 26 0.43 -5.33 8.95
N ASP A 27 0.57 -6.59 8.59
CA ASP A 27 1.41 -7.03 7.48
C ASP A 27 0.95 -6.38 6.16
N LYS A 28 -0.36 -6.29 5.92
CA LYS A 28 -0.92 -5.59 4.76
C LYS A 28 -0.67 -4.09 4.79
N ARG A 29 -0.78 -3.45 5.96
CA ARG A 29 -0.40 -2.03 6.12
C ARG A 29 1.08 -1.82 5.78
N CYS A 30 1.95 -2.70 6.24
CA CYS A 30 3.39 -2.62 6.00
C CYS A 30 3.76 -2.88 4.55
N GLU A 31 3.10 -3.84 3.91
CA GLU A 31 3.22 -4.09 2.47
C GLU A 31 2.82 -2.84 1.67
N LEU A 32 1.74 -2.15 2.05
CA LEU A 32 1.32 -0.90 1.40
C LEU A 32 2.39 0.19 1.51
N ALA A 33 2.94 0.37 2.71
CA ALA A 33 3.99 1.35 2.95
C ALA A 33 5.27 1.02 2.15
N ASN A 34 5.62 -0.25 2.02
CA ASN A 34 6.76 -0.69 1.22
C ASN A 34 6.53 -0.43 -0.28
N LEU A 35 5.33 -0.73 -0.80
CA LEU A 35 4.98 -0.42 -2.18
C LEU A 35 5.08 1.09 -2.45
N GLN A 36 4.61 1.93 -1.53
CA GLN A 36 4.69 3.40 -1.63
C GLN A 36 6.15 3.89 -1.67
N LYS A 37 7.02 3.31 -0.83
CA LYS A 37 8.46 3.59 -0.86
C LYS A 37 9.07 3.20 -2.20
N GLN A 38 8.72 2.03 -2.76
CA GLN A 38 9.21 1.58 -4.06
C GLN A 38 8.76 2.51 -5.20
N ALA A 39 7.50 2.96 -5.20
CA ALA A 39 7.00 3.91 -6.18
C ALA A 39 7.74 5.26 -6.06
N THR A 40 7.93 5.76 -4.84
CA THR A 40 8.69 6.99 -4.61
C THR A 40 10.13 6.87 -5.11
N ALA A 41 10.83 5.80 -4.76
CA ALA A 41 12.21 5.57 -5.18
C ALA A 41 12.34 5.42 -6.70
N LEU A 42 11.36 4.79 -7.36
CA LEU A 42 11.31 4.73 -8.82
C LEU A 42 11.27 6.14 -9.42
N TRP A 43 10.36 6.98 -8.93
CA TRP A 43 10.19 8.34 -9.43
C TRP A 43 11.39 9.25 -9.13
N ASP A 44 12.02 9.11 -7.96
CA ASP A 44 13.24 9.86 -7.63
C ASP A 44 14.39 9.49 -8.56
N SER A 45 14.52 8.21 -8.93
CA SER A 45 15.51 7.77 -9.90
C SER A 45 15.25 8.32 -11.31
N ILE A 46 13.99 8.40 -11.73
CA ILE A 46 13.62 8.96 -13.03
C ILE A 46 13.87 10.46 -13.07
N ALA A 47 13.52 11.20 -12.02
CA ALA A 47 13.78 12.63 -11.91
C ALA A 47 15.28 12.94 -12.04
N LEU A 48 16.13 12.15 -11.36
CA LEU A 48 17.58 12.27 -11.43
C LEU A 48 18.12 12.03 -12.85
N GLU A 49 17.64 11.00 -13.54
CA GLU A 49 18.08 10.69 -14.90
C GLU A 49 17.56 11.70 -15.93
N LEU A 50 16.35 12.23 -15.74
CA LEU A 50 15.83 13.33 -16.55
C LEU A 50 16.72 14.58 -16.38
N ASP A 51 17.03 14.99 -15.15
CA ASP A 51 17.85 16.19 -14.94
C ASP A 51 19.24 16.09 -15.60
N ARG A 52 19.82 14.89 -15.63
CA ARG A 52 21.14 14.64 -16.25
C ARG A 52 21.12 14.67 -17.77
N ASN A 53 20.05 14.21 -18.38
CA ASN A 53 20.04 13.89 -19.81
C ASN A 53 19.09 14.78 -20.62
N LEU A 54 18.29 15.64 -19.96
CA LEU A 54 17.46 16.62 -20.67
C LEU A 54 18.32 17.66 -21.40
N PRO A 55 17.88 18.11 -22.61
CA PRO A 55 18.59 19.13 -23.37
C PRO A 55 18.83 20.42 -22.57
N VAL A 56 20.00 21.03 -22.75
CA VAL A 56 20.38 22.27 -22.03
C VAL A 56 19.62 23.49 -22.53
N ASP A 57 19.18 23.45 -23.79
CA ASP A 57 18.39 24.47 -24.48
C ASP A 57 16.87 24.34 -24.26
N MET A 58 16.43 23.31 -23.53
CA MET A 58 15.03 23.15 -23.14
C MET A 58 14.56 24.33 -22.28
N PRO A 59 13.36 24.89 -22.53
CA PRO A 59 12.79 25.93 -21.69
C PRO A 59 12.75 25.51 -20.22
N ALA A 60 13.12 26.44 -19.32
CA ALA A 60 13.27 26.14 -17.89
C ALA A 60 12.00 25.55 -17.26
N ASP A 61 10.82 26.05 -17.63
CA ASP A 61 9.54 25.57 -17.12
C ASP A 61 9.22 24.15 -17.61
N GLU A 62 9.54 23.83 -18.87
CA GLU A 62 9.36 22.48 -19.43
C GLU A 62 10.32 21.49 -18.78
N ARG A 63 11.60 21.87 -18.63
CA ARG A 63 12.61 21.08 -17.93
C ARG A 63 12.18 20.80 -16.48
N TYR A 64 11.73 21.83 -15.78
CA TYR A 64 11.23 21.68 -14.40
C TYR A 64 10.06 20.70 -14.34
N ASN A 65 9.06 20.86 -15.22
CA ASN A 65 7.90 19.98 -15.26
C ASN A 65 8.30 18.54 -15.55
N MET A 66 9.17 18.29 -16.53
CA MET A 66 9.63 16.94 -16.84
C MET A 66 10.33 16.26 -15.64
N ILE A 67 11.17 16.99 -14.91
CA ILE A 67 11.90 16.42 -13.75
C ILE A 67 10.95 16.09 -12.59
N HIS A 68 9.92 16.91 -12.34
CA HIS A 68 9.11 16.81 -11.13
C HIS A 68 7.77 16.10 -11.32
N VAL A 69 7.34 15.87 -12.55
CA VAL A 69 6.10 15.15 -12.84
C VAL A 69 6.27 13.66 -12.54
N ARG A 70 5.51 13.19 -11.54
CA ARG A 70 5.39 11.77 -11.17
C ARG A 70 4.17 11.10 -11.81
N ASN A 71 3.96 11.40 -13.09
CA ASN A 71 2.83 10.88 -13.86
C ASN A 71 3.30 10.61 -15.29
N THR A 72 3.27 9.33 -15.68
CA THR A 72 3.81 8.94 -16.98
C THR A 72 2.96 9.37 -18.16
N ALA A 73 1.64 9.55 -18.01
CA ALA A 73 0.81 10.09 -19.07
C ALA A 73 1.18 11.55 -19.38
N LEU A 74 1.47 12.34 -18.33
CA LEU A 74 2.00 13.69 -18.50
C LEU A 74 3.41 13.68 -19.09
N LEU A 75 4.30 12.78 -18.66
CA LEU A 75 5.63 12.63 -19.27
C LEU A 75 5.58 12.21 -20.74
N GLN A 76 4.64 11.34 -21.11
CA GLN A 76 4.45 10.94 -22.51
C GLN A 76 4.03 12.11 -23.39
N MET A 77 3.30 13.10 -22.87
CA MET A 77 3.02 14.34 -23.61
C MET A 77 4.31 15.13 -23.90
N PHE A 78 5.29 15.08 -22.99
CA PHE A 78 6.62 15.68 -23.21
C PHE A 78 7.52 14.81 -24.11
N MET A 79 7.27 13.51 -24.24
CA MET A 79 8.01 12.64 -25.16
C MET A 79 7.67 12.86 -26.64
N VAL A 80 6.62 13.64 -26.93
CA VAL A 80 6.27 14.09 -28.29
C VAL A 80 7.22 15.21 -28.77
N PHE A 81 8.04 15.78 -27.88
CA PHE A 81 9.10 16.69 -28.31
C PHE A 81 10.19 15.88 -29.03
N ASP A 82 10.39 16.20 -30.32
CA ASP A 82 11.36 15.56 -31.23
C ASP A 82 12.84 15.57 -30.72
N SER A 83 13.11 16.26 -29.61
CA SER A 83 14.44 16.43 -29.00
C SER A 83 14.82 15.40 -27.94
N LEU A 84 13.89 14.55 -27.47
CA LEU A 84 14.20 13.55 -26.44
C LEU A 84 14.89 12.32 -27.04
N ALA A 85 16.09 12.01 -26.56
CA ALA A 85 16.84 10.84 -27.01
C ALA A 85 16.05 9.55 -26.75
N MET A 86 16.11 8.61 -27.70
CA MET A 86 15.41 7.31 -27.62
C MET A 86 15.63 6.55 -26.29
N PRO A 87 16.84 6.51 -25.69
CA PRO A 87 17.03 5.84 -24.39
C PRO A 87 16.23 6.46 -23.24
N LEU A 88 16.04 7.78 -23.24
CA LEU A 88 15.21 8.48 -22.25
C LEU A 88 13.73 8.10 -22.41
N GLN A 89 13.28 8.00 -23.65
CA GLN A 89 11.92 7.57 -23.97
C GLN A 89 11.65 6.14 -23.48
N GLU A 90 12.55 5.21 -23.77
CA GLU A 90 12.46 3.81 -23.32
C GLU A 90 12.46 3.71 -21.78
N MET A 91 13.31 4.49 -21.11
CA MET A 91 13.35 4.55 -19.65
C MET A 91 12.02 5.03 -19.04
N VAL A 92 11.46 6.13 -19.55
CA VAL A 92 10.16 6.65 -19.07
C VAL A 92 9.04 5.63 -19.32
N GLN A 93 9.06 4.96 -20.47
CA GLN A 93 8.07 3.92 -20.79
C GLN A 93 8.19 2.69 -19.87
N ALA A 94 9.42 2.25 -19.55
CA ALA A 94 9.66 1.18 -18.61
C ALA A 94 9.21 1.56 -17.19
N ALA A 95 9.49 2.81 -16.77
CA ALA A 95 9.01 3.35 -15.50
C ALA A 95 7.47 3.38 -15.45
N SER A 96 6.80 3.76 -16.54
CA SER A 96 5.33 3.73 -16.64
C SER A 96 4.75 2.35 -16.37
N THR A 97 5.35 1.33 -16.99
CA THR A 97 4.92 -0.06 -16.81
C THR A 97 5.09 -0.49 -15.35
N LYS A 98 6.24 -0.17 -14.75
CA LYS A 98 6.54 -0.52 -13.36
C LYS A 98 5.64 0.22 -12.36
N ASP A 99 5.42 1.51 -12.55
CA ASP A 99 4.51 2.31 -11.72
C ASP A 99 3.07 1.77 -11.78
N SER A 100 2.60 1.40 -12.99
CA SER A 100 1.29 0.77 -13.17
C SER A 100 1.16 -0.56 -12.41
N LEU A 101 2.21 -1.38 -12.41
CA LEU A 101 2.24 -2.64 -11.64
C LEU A 101 2.24 -2.38 -10.13
N LEU A 102 3.00 -1.38 -9.66
CA LEU A 102 3.02 -0.98 -8.26
C LEU A 102 1.65 -0.45 -7.82
N ALA A 103 1.00 0.39 -8.64
CA ALA A 103 -0.33 0.91 -8.37
C ALA A 103 -1.38 -0.21 -8.30
N ALA A 104 -1.30 -1.20 -9.21
CA ALA A 104 -2.16 -2.38 -9.16
C ALA A 104 -1.93 -3.19 -7.89
N ALA A 105 -0.67 -3.43 -7.49
CA ALA A 105 -0.33 -4.11 -6.25
C ALA A 105 -0.85 -3.36 -5.02
N MET A 106 -0.69 -2.03 -4.97
CA MET A 106 -1.24 -1.19 -3.88
C MET A 106 -2.76 -1.32 -3.79
N LYS A 107 -3.46 -1.30 -4.94
CA LYS A 107 -4.92 -1.45 -4.98
C LYS A 107 -5.37 -2.81 -4.45
N THR A 108 -4.73 -3.91 -4.89
CA THR A 108 -5.01 -5.25 -4.39
C THR A 108 -4.74 -5.35 -2.90
N ASN A 109 -3.57 -4.90 -2.46
CA ASN A 109 -3.18 -4.93 -1.05
C ASN A 109 -4.11 -4.09 -0.16
N HIS A 110 -4.58 -2.94 -0.66
CA HIS A 110 -5.57 -2.12 0.03
C HIS A 110 -6.93 -2.83 0.16
N ALA A 111 -7.40 -3.50 -0.89
CA ALA A 111 -8.63 -4.29 -0.83
C ALA A 111 -8.52 -5.45 0.17
N GLU A 112 -7.37 -6.13 0.21
CA GLU A 112 -7.10 -7.18 1.19
C GLU A 112 -7.04 -6.63 2.62
N TYR A 113 -6.38 -5.49 2.83
CA TYR A 113 -6.38 -4.78 4.11
C TYR A 113 -7.80 -4.48 4.59
N GLN A 114 -8.66 -3.92 3.72
CA GLN A 114 -10.05 -3.66 4.05
C GLN A 114 -10.83 -4.93 4.40
N ALA A 115 -10.61 -6.01 3.65
CA ALA A 115 -11.26 -7.30 3.92
C ALA A 115 -10.87 -7.85 5.30
N VAL A 116 -9.59 -7.79 5.68
CA VAL A 116 -9.12 -8.22 7.00
C VAL A 116 -9.64 -7.31 8.10
N SER A 117 -9.65 -5.99 7.90
CA SER A 117 -10.21 -5.02 8.85
C SER A 117 -11.69 -5.33 9.12
N ASN A 118 -12.48 -5.53 8.07
CA ASN A 118 -13.90 -5.87 8.20
C ASN A 118 -14.11 -7.19 8.96
N GLN A 119 -13.23 -8.18 8.77
CA GLN A 119 -13.28 -9.44 9.52
C GLN A 119 -12.96 -9.24 11.00
N LEU A 120 -11.97 -8.39 11.32
CA LEU A 120 -11.62 -8.05 12.68
C LEU A 120 -12.75 -7.29 13.37
N ASP A 121 -13.28 -6.25 12.74
CA ASP A 121 -14.39 -5.45 13.26
C ASP A 121 -15.63 -6.31 13.52
N SER A 122 -15.99 -7.18 12.56
CA SER A 122 -17.12 -8.10 12.73
C SER A 122 -16.90 -9.07 13.89
N PHE A 123 -15.67 -9.56 14.07
CA PHE A 123 -15.33 -10.45 15.17
C PHE A 123 -15.39 -9.74 16.52
N LEU A 124 -14.86 -8.53 16.61
CA LEU A 124 -14.90 -7.69 17.80
C LEU A 124 -16.35 -7.34 18.19
N MET A 125 -17.22 -7.05 17.22
CA MET A 125 -18.64 -6.80 17.48
C MET A 125 -19.35 -8.03 18.06
N VAL A 126 -19.07 -9.24 17.56
CA VAL A 126 -19.60 -10.48 18.12
C VAL A 126 -19.12 -10.69 19.56
N LEU A 127 -17.83 -10.41 19.83
CA LEU A 127 -17.28 -10.48 21.18
C LEU A 127 -17.93 -9.47 22.12
N GLU A 128 -18.16 -8.23 21.67
CA GLU A 128 -18.82 -7.20 22.47
C GLU A 128 -20.25 -7.61 22.86
N GLN A 129 -21.02 -8.12 21.89
CA GLN A 129 -22.42 -8.50 22.09
C GLN A 129 -22.61 -9.74 22.98
N HIS A 130 -21.74 -10.73 22.86
CA HIS A 130 -21.92 -12.02 23.51
C HIS A 130 -20.95 -12.28 24.67
N PHE A 131 -19.81 -11.58 24.71
CA PHE A 131 -18.72 -11.80 25.66
C PHE A 131 -18.03 -10.48 26.10
N PRO A 132 -18.76 -9.51 26.67
CA PRO A 132 -18.27 -8.14 26.90
C PRO A 132 -17.03 -8.05 27.80
N ALA A 133 -16.88 -8.95 28.78
CA ALA A 133 -15.68 -9.00 29.62
C ALA A 133 -14.42 -9.36 28.81
N ARG A 134 -14.56 -10.21 27.78
CA ARG A 134 -13.44 -10.60 26.91
C ARG A 134 -13.13 -9.56 25.86
N TYR A 135 -14.14 -8.82 25.41
CA TYR A 135 -13.95 -7.74 24.45
C TYR A 135 -12.94 -6.71 24.93
N GLN A 136 -13.00 -6.28 26.20
CA GLN A 136 -12.05 -5.29 26.74
C GLN A 136 -10.60 -5.79 26.71
N GLU A 137 -10.35 -7.05 27.10
CA GLU A 137 -9.02 -7.65 27.08
C GLU A 137 -8.47 -7.72 25.64
N VAL A 138 -9.32 -8.18 24.71
CA VAL A 138 -8.97 -8.36 23.30
C VAL A 138 -8.74 -7.02 22.60
N ALA A 139 -9.57 -6.00 22.87
CA ALA A 139 -9.44 -4.68 22.28
C ALA A 139 -8.09 -4.03 22.64
N LEU A 140 -7.62 -4.20 23.87
CA LEU A 140 -6.29 -3.73 24.29
C LEU A 140 -5.16 -4.46 23.55
N GLN A 141 -5.30 -5.76 23.28
CA GLN A 141 -4.33 -6.53 22.50
C GLN A 141 -4.26 -6.05 21.05
N VAL A 142 -5.40 -5.82 20.40
CA VAL A 142 -5.47 -5.27 19.04
C VAL A 142 -4.74 -3.93 18.98
N LEU A 143 -5.04 -3.01 19.89
CA LEU A 143 -4.40 -1.69 19.95
C LEU A 143 -2.87 -1.77 20.16
N ALA A 144 -2.38 -2.79 20.87
CA ALA A 144 -0.96 -3.01 21.05
C ALA A 144 -0.30 -3.50 19.75
N LEU A 145 -0.93 -4.45 19.04
CA LEU A 145 -0.44 -4.99 17.78
C LEU A 145 -0.46 -3.95 16.64
N GLU A 146 -1.43 -3.05 16.64
CA GLU A 146 -1.51 -1.96 15.66
C GLU A 146 -0.36 -0.95 15.79
N LYS A 147 0.18 -0.78 16.99
CA LYS A 147 1.28 0.16 17.28
C LYS A 147 2.66 -0.38 16.91
N GLU A 148 2.77 -1.64 16.53
CA GLU A 148 4.05 -2.17 16.07
C GLU A 148 4.44 -1.56 14.72
N ASP A 149 5.66 -1.02 14.66
CA ASP A 149 6.22 -0.45 13.46
C ASP A 149 6.50 -1.53 12.40
N CYS A 150 6.39 -1.12 11.13
CA CYS A 150 6.81 -1.91 9.99
C CYS A 150 8.34 -2.01 9.99
N ARG A 151 8.87 -3.11 10.54
CA ARG A 151 10.31 -3.42 10.56
C ARG A 151 10.86 -3.71 9.17
#